data_AF-A0A0F9MXE9-F1
#
_entry.id   AF-A0A0F9MXE9-F1
#
_cell.length_a   1.000
_cell.length_b   1.000
_cell.length_c   1.000
_cell.angle_alpha   90.00
_cell.angle_beta   90.00
_cell.angle_gamma   90.00
#
_symmetry.space_group_name_H-M   'P 1'
#
loop_
_entity.id
_entity.type
_entity.pdbx_description
1 polymer ?
#
loop_
_entity_poly.entity_id
_entity_poly.type
_entity_poly.pdbx_seq_one_letter_code
_entity_poly.pdbx_strand_id
1 'polypeptide(L)'
;MTLKWHGKRVTAKLVVAQIVGVNATMSEAVIHAKKNHPWRNRTGILERSIGVAQFAKKVATGARGVWGSQDVRYALIQELGGLAGRGRRVIIPERPYLRPAAAETYPGLSANIMAAML
;
A
#
# COMPACT_ATOMS: atom_id res chain seq x y z
N MET A 1 43.81 -17.90 -10.57
CA MET A 1 42.45 -17.46 -10.94
C MET A 1 41.99 -16.44 -9.91
N THR A 2 41.71 -15.20 -10.28
CA THR A 2 41.47 -14.09 -9.32
C THR A 2 39.98 -13.80 -9.20
N LEU A 3 39.42 -13.90 -8.00
CA LEU A 3 38.00 -13.64 -7.74
C LEU A 3 37.71 -12.13 -7.86
N LYS A 4 36.83 -11.74 -8.79
CA LYS A 4 36.33 -10.36 -8.90
C LYS A 4 35.07 -10.22 -8.04
N TRP A 5 35.20 -9.60 -6.87
CA TRP A 5 34.08 -9.34 -5.97
C TRP A 5 33.25 -8.12 -6.42
N HIS A 6 31.95 -8.34 -6.68
CA HIS A 6 31.01 -7.29 -7.11
C HIS A 6 29.98 -6.91 -6.03
N GLY A 7 30.20 -7.27 -4.76
CA GLY A 7 29.19 -7.17 -3.69
C GLY A 7 28.53 -5.80 -3.58
N LYS A 8 29.30 -4.70 -3.59
CA LYS A 8 28.75 -3.33 -3.52
C LYS A 8 27.75 -3.04 -4.64
N ARG A 9 28.04 -3.50 -5.87
CA ARG A 9 27.17 -3.32 -7.02
C ARG A 9 25.88 -4.11 -6.87
N VAL A 10 25.97 -5.35 -6.37
CA VAL A 10 24.81 -6.21 -6.13
C VAL A 10 23.92 -5.63 -5.04
N THR A 11 24.49 -5.18 -3.93
CA THR A 11 23.74 -4.55 -2.84
C THR A 11 23.02 -3.27 -3.30
N ALA A 12 23.70 -2.42 -4.08
CA ALA A 12 23.08 -1.22 -4.62
C ALA A 12 21.89 -1.55 -5.54
N LYS A 13 22.05 -2.53 -6.44
CA LYS A 13 20.96 -3.02 -7.30
C LYS A 13 19.79 -3.56 -6.48
N LEU A 14 20.06 -4.36 -5.45
CA LEU A 14 19.02 -4.93 -4.60
C LEU A 14 18.21 -3.85 -3.88
N VAL A 15 18.86 -2.80 -3.37
CA VAL A 15 18.14 -1.68 -2.72
C VAL A 15 17.22 -0.96 -3.69
N VAL A 16 17.67 -0.70 -4.92
CA VAL A 16 16.83 -0.06 -5.95
C VAL A 16 15.64 -0.96 -6.28
N ALA A 17 15.88 -2.26 -6.49
CA ALA A 17 14.83 -3.23 -6.77
C ALA A 17 13.81 -3.34 -5.62
N GLN A 18 14.26 -3.28 -4.36
CA GLN A 18 13.38 -3.24 -3.19
C GLN A 18 12.48 -2.01 -3.20
N ILE A 19 13.01 -0.83 -3.52
CA ILE A 19 12.22 0.41 -3.59
C ILE A 19 11.16 0.30 -4.69
N VAL A 20 11.55 -0.17 -5.87
CA VAL A 20 10.63 -0.35 -7.01
C VAL A 20 9.55 -1.38 -6.66
N GLY A 21 9.93 -2.54 -6.14
CA GLY A 21 9.01 -3.62 -5.79
C GLY A 21 7.99 -3.21 -4.72
N VAL A 22 8.44 -2.51 -3.66
CA VAL A 22 7.54 -1.99 -2.63
C VAL A 22 6.56 -0.96 -3.21
N ASN A 23 7.02 -0.06 -4.08
CA ASN A 23 6.14 0.91 -4.75
C ASN A 23 5.11 0.24 -5.66
N ALA A 24 5.51 -0.79 -6.40
CA ALA A 24 4.61 -1.57 -7.26
C ALA A 24 3.52 -2.26 -6.41
N THR A 25 3.92 -3.00 -5.37
CA THR A 25 2.96 -3.70 -4.48
C THR A 25 2.01 -2.73 -3.78
N MET A 26 2.49 -1.59 -3.29
CA MET A 26 1.60 -0.57 -2.70
C MET A 26 0.61 -0.02 -3.74
N SER A 27 1.05 0.19 -4.98
CA SER A 27 0.19 0.68 -6.06
C SER A 27 -0.89 -0.34 -6.43
N GLU A 28 -0.52 -1.62 -6.50
CA GLU A 28 -1.47 -2.74 -6.69
C GLU A 28 -2.49 -2.79 -5.56
N ALA A 29 -2.05 -2.63 -4.30
CA ALA A 29 -2.94 -2.61 -3.16
C ALA A 29 -3.93 -1.44 -3.21
N VAL A 30 -3.46 -0.24 -3.59
CA VAL A 30 -4.32 0.93 -3.84
C VAL A 30 -5.35 0.64 -4.92
N ILE A 31 -4.94 0.04 -6.04
CA ILE A 31 -5.84 -0.32 -7.15
C ILE A 31 -6.87 -1.34 -6.68
N HIS A 32 -6.45 -2.39 -5.98
CA HIS A 32 -7.33 -3.42 -5.44
C HIS A 32 -8.36 -2.83 -4.46
N ALA A 33 -7.91 -1.99 -3.52
CA ALA A 33 -8.77 -1.32 -2.55
C ALA A 33 -9.83 -0.43 -3.23
N LYS A 34 -9.46 0.30 -4.30
CA LYS A 34 -10.38 1.13 -5.07
C LYS A 34 -11.41 0.33 -5.86
N LYS A 35 -11.05 -0.87 -6.32
CA LYS A 35 -11.94 -1.73 -7.13
C LYS A 35 -12.90 -2.56 -6.29
N ASN A 36 -12.51 -2.95 -5.08
CA ASN A 36 -13.20 -3.98 -4.30
C ASN A 36 -13.84 -3.48 -3.00
N HIS A 37 -13.92 -2.16 -2.79
CA HIS A 37 -14.62 -1.64 -1.61
C HIS A 37 -16.14 -1.88 -1.70
N PRO A 38 -16.83 -2.16 -0.58
CA PRO A 38 -18.26 -2.52 -0.61
C PRO A 38 -19.19 -1.31 -0.42
N TRP A 39 -18.65 -0.10 -0.26
CA TRP A 39 -19.44 1.11 0.00
C TRP A 39 -19.68 1.90 -1.30
N ARG A 40 -20.81 2.60 -1.39
CA ARG A 40 -21.12 3.40 -2.58
C ARG A 40 -20.45 4.76 -2.48
N ASN A 41 -19.55 5.05 -3.40
CA ASN A 41 -18.99 6.38 -3.56
C ASN A 41 -20.00 7.31 -4.26
N ARG A 42 -20.26 8.49 -3.69
CA ARG A 42 -21.15 9.50 -4.32
C ARG A 42 -20.39 10.66 -4.96
N THR A 43 -19.25 11.04 -4.40
CA THR A 43 -18.54 12.28 -4.76
C THR A 43 -17.09 12.05 -5.23
N GLY A 44 -16.61 10.81 -5.22
CA GLY A 44 -15.22 10.50 -5.50
C GLY A 44 -14.29 10.62 -4.29
N ILE A 45 -14.70 11.30 -3.21
CA ILE A 45 -13.81 11.70 -2.11
C ILE A 45 -13.17 10.49 -1.41
N LEU A 46 -13.96 9.45 -1.13
CA LEU A 46 -13.47 8.26 -0.43
C LEU A 46 -12.50 7.42 -1.28
N GLU A 47 -12.71 7.32 -2.59
CA GLU A 47 -11.74 6.64 -3.45
C GLU A 47 -10.48 7.49 -3.63
N ARG A 48 -10.61 8.82 -3.72
CA ARG A 48 -9.47 9.73 -3.83
C ARG A 48 -8.58 9.72 -2.59
N SER A 49 -9.13 9.44 -1.40
CA SER A 49 -8.31 9.32 -0.20
C SER A 49 -7.40 8.09 -0.20
N ILE A 50 -7.69 7.07 -1.01
CA ILE A 50 -6.87 5.85 -1.08
C ILE A 50 -5.68 6.10 -2.01
N GLY A 51 -4.47 6.06 -1.46
CA GLY A 51 -3.26 6.34 -2.22
C GLY A 51 -1.97 5.92 -1.51
N VAL A 52 -0.86 6.11 -2.22
CA VAL A 52 0.48 6.00 -1.66
C VAL A 52 0.78 7.30 -0.93
N ALA A 53 0.85 7.24 0.40
CA ALA A 53 1.12 8.38 1.26
C ALA A 53 2.60 8.77 1.24
N GLN A 54 3.48 7.78 1.21
CA GLN A 54 4.92 7.95 1.13
C GLN A 54 5.49 6.87 0.22
N PHE A 55 6.12 7.28 -0.88
CA PHE A 55 6.86 6.35 -1.72
C PHE A 55 7.97 5.66 -0.93
N ALA A 56 8.29 4.45 -1.37
CA ALA A 56 9.30 3.62 -0.76
C ALA A 56 10.66 4.31 -0.76
N LYS A 57 11.31 4.32 0.39
CA LYS A 57 12.67 4.80 0.57
C LYS A 57 13.51 3.75 1.28
N LYS A 58 14.83 3.82 1.07
CA LYS A 58 15.76 2.97 1.81
C LYS A 58 15.65 3.23 3.31
N VAL A 59 15.63 2.16 4.08
CA VAL A 59 15.75 2.12 5.55
C VAL A 59 16.90 1.20 5.94
N ALA A 60 17.22 1.12 7.24
CA ALA A 60 18.34 0.30 7.73
C ALA A 60 18.29 -1.17 7.26
N THR A 61 17.09 -1.73 7.14
CA THR A 61 16.87 -3.16 6.84
C THR A 61 16.25 -3.43 5.46
N GLY A 62 16.17 -2.44 4.57
CA GLY A 62 15.60 -2.62 3.22
C GLY A 62 14.93 -1.36 2.68
N ALA A 63 13.68 -1.48 2.23
CA ALA A 63 12.86 -0.36 1.78
C ALA A 63 11.52 -0.32 2.50
N ARG A 64 11.02 0.89 2.75
CA ARG A 64 9.71 1.12 3.39
C ARG A 64 8.97 2.25 2.69
N GLY A 65 7.70 2.03 2.40
CA GLY A 65 6.74 3.05 2.00
C GLY A 65 5.51 3.04 2.91
N VAL A 66 4.56 3.94 2.65
CA VAL A 66 3.28 4.03 3.34
C VAL A 66 2.18 4.23 2.32
N TRP A 67 1.09 3.48 2.44
CA TRP A 67 -0.12 3.64 1.64
C TRP A 67 -1.36 3.45 2.52
N GLY A 68 -2.51 3.86 2.03
CA GLY A 68 -3.80 3.72 2.72
C GLY A 68 -4.76 4.85 2.41
N SER A 69 -5.79 5.02 3.24
CA SER A 69 -6.70 6.16 3.14
C SER A 69 -6.17 7.38 3.92
N GLN A 70 -6.11 8.54 3.27
CA GLN A 70 -5.55 9.78 3.81
C GLN A 70 -6.64 10.83 4.08
N ASP A 71 -6.48 11.61 5.15
CA ASP A 71 -7.21 12.87 5.43
C ASP A 71 -8.75 12.82 5.40
N VAL A 72 -9.34 11.63 5.42
CA VAL A 72 -10.78 11.41 5.44
C VAL A 72 -11.14 10.48 6.58
N ARG A 73 -11.50 11.04 7.73
CA ARG A 73 -11.97 10.29 8.91
C ARG A 73 -13.11 9.33 8.58
N TYR A 74 -13.98 9.72 7.65
CA TYR A 74 -15.09 8.88 7.22
C TYR A 74 -14.63 7.57 6.54
N ALA A 75 -13.48 7.57 5.87
CA ALA A 75 -12.90 6.39 5.26
C ALA A 75 -12.37 5.38 6.30
N LEU A 76 -11.88 5.87 7.44
CA LEU A 76 -11.51 5.02 8.58
C LEU A 76 -12.74 4.37 9.21
N ILE A 77 -13.86 5.10 9.32
CA ILE A 77 -15.13 4.57 9.81
C ILE A 77 -15.65 3.47 8.87
N GLN A 78 -15.44 3.58 7.55
CA GLN A 78 -15.76 2.47 6.64
C GLN A 78 -14.86 1.26 6.93
N GLU A 79 -13.55 1.42 7.11
CA GLU A 79 -12.63 0.29 7.33
C GLU A 79 -12.90 -0.44 8.65
N LEU A 80 -13.13 0.29 9.75
CA LEU A 80 -13.16 -0.26 11.12
C LEU A 80 -14.54 -0.22 11.77
N GLY A 81 -15.55 0.34 11.09
CA GLY A 81 -16.84 0.65 11.69
C GLY A 81 -16.78 1.86 12.63
N GLY A 82 -17.94 2.28 13.10
CA GLY A 82 -18.06 3.32 14.12
C GLY A 82 -19.26 4.24 13.94
N LEU A 83 -19.21 5.38 14.63
CA LEU A 83 -20.30 6.36 14.64
C LEU A 83 -20.05 7.52 13.67
N ALA A 84 -21.07 7.85 12.88
CA ALA A 84 -21.05 8.90 11.87
C ALA A 84 -22.30 9.81 11.95
N GLY A 85 -22.31 10.83 11.08
CA GLY A 85 -23.39 11.82 11.01
C GLY A 85 -23.31 12.91 12.09
N ARG A 86 -24.23 13.87 12.01
CA ARG A 86 -24.33 14.97 12.98
C ARG A 86 -24.67 14.38 14.36
N GLY A 87 -23.84 14.66 15.36
CA GLY A 87 -24.00 14.13 16.71
C GLY A 87 -23.63 12.64 16.86
N ARG A 88 -22.98 12.01 15.86
CA ARG A 88 -22.48 10.61 15.94
C ARG A 88 -23.57 9.58 16.30
N ARG A 89 -24.75 9.71 15.70
CA ARG A 89 -25.91 8.83 15.98
C ARG A 89 -26.05 7.67 15.00
N VAL A 90 -25.36 7.72 13.87
CA VAL A 90 -25.46 6.69 12.82
C VAL A 90 -24.36 5.66 13.05
N ILE A 91 -24.75 4.41 13.32
CA ILE A 91 -23.82 3.29 13.41
C ILE A 91 -23.53 2.80 11.99
N ILE A 92 -22.25 2.77 11.63
CA ILE A 92 -21.76 2.19 10.38
C ILE A 92 -21.00 0.90 10.73
N PRO A 93 -21.37 -0.25 10.17
CA PRO A 93 -20.63 -1.49 10.37
C PRO A 93 -19.27 -1.42 9.66
N GLU A 94 -18.32 -2.23 10.11
CA GLU A 94 -17.03 -2.39 9.44
C GLU A 94 -17.21 -2.95 8.02
N ARG A 95 -16.44 -2.40 7.10
CA ARG A 95 -16.45 -2.68 5.66
C ARG A 95 -15.01 -2.63 5.18
N PRO A 96 -14.17 -3.59 5.57
CA PRO A 96 -12.74 -3.53 5.32
C PRO A 96 -12.44 -3.61 3.82
N TYR A 97 -11.53 -2.75 3.36
CA TYR A 97 -11.07 -2.66 1.96
C TYR A 97 -9.55 -2.44 1.87
N LEU A 98 -8.91 -1.88 2.90
CA LEU A 98 -7.46 -1.72 2.94
C LEU A 98 -6.76 -3.01 3.38
N ARG A 99 -7.19 -3.63 4.49
CA ARG A 99 -6.59 -4.88 4.97
C ARG A 99 -6.73 -6.03 3.96
N PRO A 100 -7.89 -6.26 3.32
CA PRO A 100 -8.02 -7.30 2.30
C PRO A 100 -7.13 -7.03 1.08
N ALA A 101 -7.01 -5.78 0.65
CA ALA A 101 -6.11 -5.42 -0.44
C ALA A 101 -4.64 -5.69 -0.12
N ALA A 102 -4.21 -5.46 1.13
CA ALA A 102 -2.87 -5.83 1.59
C ALA A 102 -2.69 -7.37 1.57
N ALA A 103 -3.66 -8.11 2.09
CA ALA A 103 -3.60 -9.57 2.15
C ALA A 103 -3.48 -10.20 0.76
N GLU A 104 -4.16 -9.64 -0.23
CA GLU A 104 -4.11 -10.11 -1.62
C GLU A 104 -2.78 -9.79 -2.31
N THR A 105 -2.23 -8.58 -2.11
CA THR A 105 -1.11 -8.07 -2.92
C THR A 105 0.26 -8.33 -2.29
N TYR A 106 0.36 -8.38 -0.96
CA TYR A 106 1.66 -8.51 -0.28
C TYR A 106 2.39 -9.83 -0.56
N PRO A 107 1.70 -10.98 -0.77
CA PRO A 107 2.37 -12.20 -1.22
C PRO A 107 3.16 -12.04 -2.53
N GLY A 108 2.75 -11.11 -3.41
CA GLY A 108 3.43 -10.81 -4.67
C GLY A 108 4.68 -9.92 -4.55
N LEU A 109 5.00 -9.41 -3.36
CA LEU A 109 6.11 -8.46 -3.17
C LEU A 109 7.46 -9.02 -3.64
N SER A 110 7.75 -10.28 -3.33
CA SER A 110 9.02 -10.91 -3.74
C SER A 110 9.15 -10.97 -5.25
N ALA A 111 8.08 -11.31 -5.97
CA ALA A 111 8.05 -11.31 -7.43
C ALA A 111 8.29 -9.91 -8.00
N ASN A 112 7.67 -8.88 -7.42
CA ASN A 112 7.85 -7.48 -7.84
C ASN A 112 9.29 -6.98 -7.63
N ILE A 113 9.95 -7.40 -6.53
CA ILE A 113 11.37 -7.10 -6.30
C ILE A 113 12.25 -7.81 -7.33
N MET A 114 11.99 -9.10 -7.58
CA MET A 114 12.78 -9.88 -8.55
C MET A 114 12.64 -9.34 -9.96
N ALA A 115 11.44 -8.94 -10.37
CA ALA A 115 11.19 -8.31 -11.66
C ALA A 115 11.99 -7.02 -11.84
N ALA A 116 12.20 -6.25 -10.77
CA ALA A 116 12.99 -5.02 -10.78
C ALA A 116 14.52 -5.24 -10.73
N MET A 117 14.99 -6.49 -10.61
CA MET A 117 16.42 -6.82 -10.65
C MET A 117 16.94 -7.17 -12.04
N LEU A 118 16.04 -7.54 -12.97
CA LEU A 118 16.34 -7.90 -14.36
C LEU A 118 16.60 -6.65 -15.21
#